data_AF-A0A562U4H7-F1
#
_entry.id   AF-A0A562U4H7-F1
#
_cell.length_a   1.000
_cell.length_b   1.000
_cell.length_c   1.000
_cell.angle_alpha   90.00
_cell.angle_beta   90.00
_cell.angle_gamma   90.00
#
_symmetry.space_group_name_H-M   'P 1'
#
loop_
_entity.id
_entity.type
_entity.pdbx_description
1 polymer ?
#
loop_
_entity_poly.entity_id
_entity_poly.type
_entity_poly.pdbx_seq_one_letter_code
_entity_poly.pdbx_strand_id
1 'polypeptide(L)'
;MAGKKQPYGINNIVSWGATVVIVGLMFKILHWPGATYFIAGGLTTEALLFFLLGFQREEKEIDWRRAYPELDEDFDGELPKSSTKSVGTGAGNTAALDKMLADAKIGPELIGSLADGLRTFGDKVNSISRVTDAGDATIAFTNKVKQASASYDTLSNAFEKASSNLSEMANTNIDSKTYHEQISKMAKNLTSLNAVYELELQDSSNHLKSMNKFYQDMAVTLSNFNASANDSKQFKDEVNKLAKNMSTLNSIYGNMLSAMNQPRVS
;
A
#
# COMPACT_ATOMS: atom_id res chain seq x y z
N MET A 1 -51.95 16.05 41.79
CA MET A 1 -51.85 14.66 41.30
C MET A 1 -50.37 14.32 41.14
N ALA A 2 -49.83 13.47 42.02
CA ALA A 2 -48.43 13.05 41.96
C ALA A 2 -48.25 12.02 40.85
N GLY A 3 -47.63 12.42 39.75
CA GLY A 3 -47.28 11.52 38.65
C GLY A 3 -46.20 10.54 39.10
N LYS A 4 -46.54 9.25 39.11
CA LYS A 4 -45.64 8.12 39.36
C LYS A 4 -44.36 8.28 38.52
N LYS A 5 -43.20 8.52 39.16
CA LYS A 5 -41.90 8.45 38.48
C LYS A 5 -41.68 6.99 38.05
N GLN A 6 -41.80 6.72 36.76
CA GLN A 6 -41.42 5.43 36.18
C GLN A 6 -39.91 5.22 36.42
N PRO A 7 -39.45 4.03 36.85
CA PRO A 7 -38.07 3.79 37.28
C PRO A 7 -37.04 3.73 36.14
N TYR A 8 -37.47 3.82 34.89
CA TYR A 8 -36.61 3.75 33.71
C TYR A 8 -36.64 5.08 32.96
N GLY A 9 -35.52 5.81 32.98
CA GLY A 9 -35.34 7.05 32.23
C GLY A 9 -34.86 6.79 30.81
N ILE A 10 -34.94 7.80 29.93
CA ILE A 10 -34.50 7.70 28.54
C ILE A 10 -33.01 7.32 28.44
N ASN A 11 -32.20 7.76 29.41
CA ASN A 11 -30.78 7.43 29.52
C ASN A 11 -30.53 5.92 29.65
N ASN A 12 -31.45 5.17 30.26
CA ASN A 12 -31.35 3.71 30.38
C ASN A 12 -31.55 3.03 29.01
N ILE A 13 -32.48 3.53 28.20
CA ILE A 13 -32.76 3.00 26.86
C ILE A 13 -31.57 3.26 25.93
N VAL A 14 -30.98 4.45 26.02
CA VAL A 14 -29.74 4.81 25.29
C VAL A 14 -28.57 3.91 25.74
N SER A 15 -28.43 3.68 27.05
CA SER A 15 -27.38 2.80 27.60
C SER A 15 -27.54 1.34 27.15
N TRP A 16 -28.77 0.84 27.03
CA TRP A 16 -29.04 -0.50 26.50
C TRP A 16 -28.72 -0.60 25.01
N GLY A 17 -29.04 0.43 24.22
CA GLY A 17 -28.63 0.53 22.82
C GLY A 17 -27.12 0.48 22.63
N ALA A 18 -26.41 1.33 23.36
CA ALA A 18 -24.95 1.39 23.35
C ALA A 18 -24.31 0.03 23.69
N THR A 19 -24.92 -0.73 24.61
CA THR A 19 -24.44 -2.08 24.96
C THR A 19 -24.52 -3.05 23.77
N VAL A 20 -25.62 -3.02 22.99
CA VAL A 20 -25.77 -3.87 21.79
C VAL A 20 -24.73 -3.50 20.72
N VAL A 21 -24.44 -2.21 20.56
CA VAL A 21 -23.40 -1.72 19.63
C VAL A 21 -22.01 -2.20 20.05
N ILE A 22 -21.67 -2.08 21.33
CA ILE A 22 -20.37 -2.52 21.87
C ILE A 22 -20.18 -4.02 21.66
N VAL A 23 -21.21 -4.84 21.90
CA VAL A 23 -21.16 -6.29 21.64
C VAL A 23 -20.98 -6.58 20.15
N GLY A 24 -21.69 -5.88 19.26
CA GLY A 24 -21.53 -6.03 17.81
C GLY A 24 -20.12 -5.65 17.33
N LEU A 25 -19.54 -4.60 17.89
CA LEU A 25 -18.19 -4.14 17.58
C LEU A 25 -17.14 -5.12 18.11
N MET A 26 -17.34 -5.68 19.30
CA MET A 26 -16.49 -6.72 19.88
C MET A 26 -16.42 -7.96 18.96
N PHE A 27 -17.55 -8.42 18.43
CA PHE A 27 -17.58 -9.55 17.49
C PHE A 27 -16.80 -9.27 16.21
N LYS A 28 -16.81 -8.01 15.72
CA LYS A 28 -16.05 -7.62 14.54
C LYS A 28 -14.55 -7.58 14.78
N ILE A 29 -14.10 -7.12 15.96
CA ILE A 29 -12.67 -7.13 16.33
C ILE A 29 -12.17 -8.57 16.52
N LEU A 30 -12.99 -9.45 17.10
CA LEU A 30 -12.62 -10.86 17.35
C LEU A 30 -12.75 -11.78 16.12
N HIS A 31 -13.21 -11.26 14.96
CA HIS A 31 -13.35 -12.02 13.71
C HIS A 31 -14.21 -13.29 13.83
N TRP A 32 -15.23 -13.28 14.69
CA TRP A 32 -16.13 -14.42 14.84
C TRP A 32 -17.04 -14.60 13.61
N PRO A 33 -17.38 -15.86 13.24
CA PRO A 33 -18.26 -16.11 12.11
C PRO A 33 -19.63 -15.46 12.34
N GLY A 34 -20.09 -14.66 11.37
CA GLY A 34 -21.33 -13.88 11.48
C GLY A 34 -21.18 -12.49 12.10
N ALA A 35 -19.96 -12.04 12.44
CA ALA A 35 -19.71 -10.71 13.02
C ALA A 35 -20.30 -9.55 12.21
N THR A 36 -20.36 -9.67 10.88
CA THR A 36 -20.98 -8.67 10.00
C THR A 36 -22.47 -8.47 10.30
N TYR A 37 -23.20 -9.54 10.61
CA TYR A 37 -24.63 -9.44 10.95
C TYR A 37 -24.83 -8.85 12.35
N PHE A 38 -23.96 -9.20 13.31
CA PHE A 38 -24.02 -8.66 14.67
C PHE A 38 -23.71 -7.15 14.71
N ILE A 39 -22.68 -6.69 14.00
CA ILE A 39 -22.38 -5.25 13.95
C ILE A 39 -23.44 -4.47 13.17
N ALA A 40 -24.00 -5.06 12.11
CA ALA A 40 -25.10 -4.45 11.38
C ALA A 40 -26.31 -4.24 12.30
N GLY A 41 -26.70 -5.26 13.08
CA GLY A 41 -27.77 -5.15 14.07
C GLY A 41 -27.51 -4.09 15.15
N GLY A 42 -26.28 -4.01 15.67
CA GLY A 42 -25.88 -2.97 16.61
C GLY A 42 -26.00 -1.56 16.02
N LEU A 43 -25.41 -1.32 14.85
CA LEU A 43 -25.46 -0.02 14.18
C LEU A 43 -26.89 0.38 13.78
N THR A 44 -27.74 -0.58 13.38
CA THR A 44 -29.16 -0.31 13.12
C THR A 44 -29.91 0.09 14.39
N THR A 45 -29.60 -0.54 15.53
CA THR A 45 -30.19 -0.16 16.82
C THR A 45 -29.80 1.26 17.21
N GLU A 46 -28.54 1.64 16.99
CA GLU A 46 -28.05 3.00 17.27
C GLU A 46 -28.69 4.06 16.37
N ALA A 47 -28.85 3.75 15.07
CA ALA A 47 -29.53 4.63 14.13
C ALA A 47 -30.98 4.91 14.55
N LEU A 48 -31.70 3.89 15.04
CA LEU A 48 -33.07 4.04 15.54
C LEU A 48 -33.12 4.86 16.84
N LEU A 49 -32.15 4.69 17.74
CA LEU A 49 -32.09 5.46 18.98
C LEU A 49 -31.76 6.94 18.74
N PHE A 50 -30.80 7.24 17.87
CA PHE A 50 -30.53 8.62 17.47
C PHE A 50 -31.72 9.26 16.75
N PHE A 51 -32.42 8.50 15.92
CA PHE A 51 -33.63 8.98 15.28
C PHE A 51 -34.71 9.34 16.31
N LEU A 52 -34.88 8.53 17.36
CA LEU A 52 -35.82 8.82 18.45
C LEU A 52 -35.36 9.97 19.36
N LEU A 53 -34.06 10.09 19.64
CA LEU A 53 -33.49 11.21 20.40
C LEU A 53 -33.54 12.53 19.64
N GLY A 54 -33.47 12.53 18.31
CA GLY A 54 -33.55 13.72 17.48
C GLY A 54 -34.90 14.46 17.57
N PHE A 55 -35.95 13.79 18.07
CA PHE A 55 -37.24 14.43 18.38
C PHE A 55 -37.27 15.08 19.77
N GLN A 56 -36.21 14.96 20.57
CA GLN A 56 -36.12 15.63 21.87
C GLN A 56 -35.56 17.04 21.73
N ARG A 57 -36.14 17.95 22.50
CA ARG A 57 -35.74 19.36 22.56
C ARG A 57 -34.54 19.47 23.50
N GLU A 58 -33.45 20.10 23.05
CA GLU A 58 -32.25 20.36 23.84
C GLU A 58 -32.61 20.88 25.24
N GLU A 59 -31.97 20.30 26.27
CA GLU A 59 -32.08 20.80 27.63
C GLU A 59 -31.49 22.22 27.66
N LYS A 60 -32.35 23.21 27.87
CA LYS A 60 -31.97 24.62 27.88
C LYS A 60 -31.02 24.86 29.05
N GLU A 61 -29.76 25.13 28.76
CA GLU A 61 -28.77 25.48 29.78
C GLU A 61 -29.21 26.73 30.55
N ILE A 62 -29.02 26.70 31.87
CA ILE A 62 -29.36 27.80 32.77
C ILE A 62 -28.31 28.89 32.59
N ASP A 63 -28.73 30.09 32.21
CA ASP A 63 -27.84 31.23 31.96
C ASP A 63 -27.38 31.86 33.29
N TRP A 64 -26.25 31.39 33.80
CA TRP A 64 -25.65 31.79 35.07
C TRP A 64 -25.28 33.29 35.14
N ARG A 65 -25.19 33.97 33.98
CA ARG A 65 -24.90 35.42 33.89
C ARG A 65 -25.99 36.28 34.52
N ARG A 66 -27.22 35.77 34.60
CA ARG A 66 -28.33 36.48 35.24
C ARG A 66 -28.32 36.37 36.77
N ALA A 67 -27.55 35.44 37.33
CA ALA A 67 -27.45 35.22 38.78
C ALA A 67 -26.33 36.03 39.45
N TYR A 68 -25.26 36.38 38.71
CA TYR A 68 -24.10 37.12 39.25
C TYR A 68 -23.58 38.16 38.23
N PRO A 69 -24.02 39.42 38.32
CA PRO A 69 -23.61 40.51 37.40
C PRO A 69 -22.14 40.93 37.49
N GLU A 70 -21.42 40.47 38.52
CA GLU A 70 -20.02 40.82 38.80
C GLU A 70 -19.01 40.11 37.90
N LEU A 71 -19.45 39.15 37.06
CA LEU A 71 -18.63 38.40 36.10
C LEU A 71 -18.72 38.96 34.67
N ASP A 72 -19.51 40.03 34.47
CA ASP A 72 -19.64 40.69 33.17
C ASP A 72 -18.48 41.69 32.97
N GLU A 73 -17.88 41.71 31.78
CA GLU A 73 -16.68 42.51 31.50
C GLU A 73 -16.95 44.03 31.51
N ASP A 74 -18.21 44.45 31.43
CA ASP A 74 -18.68 45.86 31.40
C ASP A 74 -19.16 46.38 32.78
N PHE A 75 -18.75 45.78 33.91
CA PHE A 75 -19.18 46.21 35.24
C PHE A 75 -18.53 47.54 35.69
N ASP A 76 -19.30 48.63 35.70
CA ASP A 76 -18.86 50.02 35.91
C ASP A 76 -19.04 50.53 37.37
N GLY A 77 -18.69 49.70 38.36
CA GLY A 77 -18.79 50.02 39.79
C GLY A 77 -17.44 50.40 40.44
N GLU A 78 -17.44 51.33 41.42
CA GLU A 78 -16.21 51.80 42.06
C GLU A 78 -15.50 50.72 42.90
N LEU A 79 -14.26 50.39 42.53
CA LEU A 79 -13.33 49.56 43.30
C LEU A 79 -12.80 50.36 44.53
N PRO A 80 -12.74 49.77 45.74
CA PRO A 80 -12.30 50.49 46.93
C PRO A 80 -10.80 50.85 46.87
N LYS A 81 -10.49 52.15 46.88
CA LYS A 81 -9.13 52.71 46.94
C LYS A 81 -8.65 52.87 48.38
N SER A 82 -7.58 52.17 48.75
CA SER A 82 -6.89 52.35 50.02
C SER A 82 -5.96 53.58 49.97
N SER A 83 -6.11 54.52 50.91
CA SER A 83 -5.28 55.73 50.98
C SER A 83 -4.08 55.54 51.92
N THR A 84 -2.86 55.75 51.41
CA THR A 84 -1.64 55.79 52.23
C THR A 84 -1.13 57.23 52.35
N LYS A 85 -0.99 57.76 53.57
CA LYS A 85 -0.32 59.06 53.85
C LYS A 85 1.06 58.84 54.48
N SER A 86 2.05 59.62 54.04
CA SER A 86 3.44 59.66 54.54
C SER A 86 3.63 60.73 55.62
N VAL A 87 4.58 60.53 56.55
CA VAL A 87 5.25 61.62 57.31
C VAL A 87 6.69 61.20 57.67
N GLY A 88 7.63 62.15 57.58
CA GLY A 88 9.07 62.01 57.76
C GLY A 88 9.66 62.34 59.15
N THR A 89 10.99 62.40 59.11
CA THR A 89 12.09 62.39 60.11
C THR A 89 12.15 63.46 61.22
N GLY A 90 12.62 63.09 62.44
CA GLY A 90 13.15 64.04 63.43
C GLY A 90 13.41 63.56 64.88
N ALA A 91 14.45 62.74 65.09
CA ALA A 91 15.28 62.50 66.30
C ALA A 91 14.72 62.55 67.74
N GLY A 92 14.77 61.38 68.39
CA GLY A 92 14.59 61.13 69.82
C GLY A 92 14.68 59.63 70.09
N ASN A 93 15.80 59.00 69.74
CA ASN A 93 15.84 57.62 69.21
C ASN A 93 15.54 56.45 70.16
N THR A 94 15.04 56.69 71.37
CA THR A 94 14.46 55.62 72.19
C THR A 94 13.18 56.09 72.85
N ALA A 95 13.11 57.32 73.36
CA ALA A 95 11.88 57.87 73.94
C ALA A 95 10.83 58.28 72.88
N ALA A 96 11.24 58.79 71.71
CA ALA A 96 10.34 59.03 70.59
C ALA A 96 10.00 57.72 69.86
N LEU A 97 10.89 56.72 69.89
CA LEU A 97 10.60 55.38 69.36
C LEU A 97 9.61 54.62 70.26
N ASP A 98 9.74 54.71 71.58
CA ASP A 98 8.85 54.09 72.56
C ASP A 98 7.50 54.84 72.62
N LYS A 99 7.54 56.18 72.55
CA LYS A 99 6.33 57.00 72.39
C LYS A 99 5.68 56.81 71.02
N MET A 100 6.44 56.57 69.94
CA MET A 100 5.87 56.18 68.64
C MET A 100 5.37 54.73 68.64
N LEU A 101 5.99 53.79 69.36
CA LEU A 101 5.48 52.42 69.52
C LEU A 101 4.14 52.43 70.29
N ALA A 102 4.06 53.27 71.32
CA ALA A 102 2.86 53.47 72.12
C ALA A 102 1.77 54.26 71.36
N ASP A 103 2.09 55.40 70.73
CA ASP A 103 1.14 56.23 69.95
C ASP A 103 0.71 55.55 68.65
N ALA A 104 1.61 54.81 67.97
CA ALA A 104 1.26 54.07 66.77
C ALA A 104 0.48 52.77 67.06
N LYS A 105 0.12 52.51 68.33
CA LYS A 105 -0.56 51.29 68.76
C LYS A 105 0.09 50.05 68.13
N ILE A 106 1.39 49.86 68.34
CA ILE A 106 2.03 48.56 68.07
C ILE A 106 1.56 47.58 69.17
N GLY A 107 0.27 47.30 69.18
CA GLY A 107 -0.34 46.26 69.98
C GLY A 107 -0.22 44.92 69.27
N PRO A 108 -0.61 43.82 69.94
CA PRO A 108 -0.67 42.49 69.33
C PRO A 108 -1.46 42.46 68.01
N GLU A 109 -2.40 43.39 67.79
CA GLU A 109 -3.13 43.53 66.53
C GLU A 109 -2.30 44.03 65.34
N LEU A 110 -1.32 44.93 65.54
CA LEU A 110 -0.48 45.41 64.44
C LEU A 110 0.53 44.33 64.00
N ILE A 111 1.04 43.56 64.97
CA ILE A 111 1.90 42.40 64.70
C ILE A 111 1.09 41.29 64.03
N GLY A 112 -0.17 41.07 64.46
CA GLY A 112 -1.10 40.15 63.82
C GLY A 112 -1.40 40.53 62.37
N SER A 113 -1.74 41.79 62.10
CA SER A 113 -2.02 42.26 60.74
C SER A 113 -0.79 42.30 59.84
N LEU A 114 0.41 42.54 60.38
CA LEU A 114 1.67 42.40 59.63
C LEU A 114 1.97 40.93 59.30
N ALA A 115 1.76 40.02 60.26
CA ALA A 115 1.92 38.58 60.04
C ALA A 115 0.92 38.06 59.00
N ASP A 116 -0.34 38.49 59.07
CA ASP A 116 -1.36 38.19 58.07
C ASP A 116 -1.03 38.81 56.72
N GLY A 117 -0.47 40.02 56.70
CA GLY A 117 -0.01 40.69 55.48
C GLY A 117 1.15 39.94 54.81
N LEU A 118 2.13 39.47 55.58
CA LEU A 118 3.26 38.68 55.08
C LEU A 118 2.81 37.29 54.62
N ARG A 119 1.87 36.67 55.33
CA ARG A 119 1.26 35.39 54.93
C ARG A 119 0.47 35.55 53.62
N THR A 120 -0.35 36.60 53.53
CA THR A 120 -1.11 36.95 52.31
C THR A 120 -0.18 37.27 51.14
N PHE A 121 0.93 37.96 51.39
CA PHE A 121 1.94 38.23 50.37
C PHE A 121 2.61 36.93 49.89
N GLY A 122 2.99 36.04 50.81
CA GLY A 122 3.50 34.71 50.49
C GLY A 122 2.50 33.89 49.65
N ASP A 123 1.22 33.90 50.03
CA ASP A 123 0.14 33.23 49.29
C ASP A 123 -0.03 33.81 47.88
N LYS A 124 0.11 35.14 47.70
CA LYS A 124 0.07 35.79 46.37
C LYS A 124 1.30 35.47 45.52
N VAL A 125 2.51 35.43 46.10
CA VAL A 125 3.74 35.03 45.39
C VAL A 125 3.67 33.57 44.95
N ASN A 126 3.15 32.69 45.82
CA ASN A 126 2.87 31.29 45.46
C ASN A 126 1.83 31.20 44.33
N SER A 127 0.84 32.10 44.29
CA SER A 127 -0.14 32.17 43.21
C SER A 127 0.48 32.63 41.88
N ILE A 128 1.42 33.59 41.91
CA ILE A 128 2.18 34.01 40.73
C ILE A 128 3.04 32.85 40.19
N SER A 129 3.70 32.09 41.07
CA SER A 129 4.46 30.88 40.67
C SER A 129 3.56 29.87 39.95
N ARG A 130 2.35 29.62 40.45
CA ARG A 130 1.38 28.73 39.81
C ARG A 130 0.90 29.24 38.45
N VAL A 131 0.80 30.55 38.26
CA VAL A 131 0.47 31.16 36.96
C VAL A 131 1.60 30.95 35.96
N THR A 132 2.87 31.02 36.40
CA THR A 132 4.01 30.67 35.55
C THR A 132 3.98 29.19 35.13
N ASP A 133 3.72 28.27 36.07
CA ASP A 133 3.56 26.84 35.78
C ASP A 133 2.40 26.58 34.80
N ALA A 134 1.29 27.31 34.95
CA ALA A 134 0.15 27.24 34.04
C ALA A 134 0.49 27.78 32.63
N GLY A 135 1.36 28.80 32.54
CA GLY A 135 1.89 29.30 31.28
C GLY A 135 2.71 28.25 30.54
N ASP A 136 3.61 27.58 31.23
CA ASP A 136 4.43 26.49 30.66
C ASP A 136 3.56 25.31 30.21
N ALA A 137 2.55 24.93 31.00
CA ALA A 137 1.58 23.90 30.63
C ALA A 137 0.76 24.29 29.38
N THR A 138 0.40 25.57 29.24
CA THR A 138 -0.34 26.08 28.07
C THR A 138 0.52 26.07 26.80
N ILE A 139 1.81 26.40 26.92
CA ILE A 139 2.77 26.30 25.82
C ILE A 139 2.94 24.82 25.41
N ALA A 140 3.09 23.93 26.38
CA ALA A 140 3.19 22.49 26.13
C ALA A 140 1.92 21.94 25.45
N PHE A 141 0.73 22.35 25.91
CA PHE A 141 -0.54 22.00 25.29
C PHE A 141 -0.63 22.50 23.85
N THR A 142 -0.31 23.77 23.60
CA THR A 142 -0.29 24.36 22.25
C THR A 142 0.64 23.60 21.32
N ASN A 143 1.83 23.21 21.80
CA ASN A 143 2.77 22.39 21.04
C ASN A 143 2.21 21.00 20.74
N LYS A 144 1.54 20.37 21.71
CA LYS A 144 0.88 19.07 21.50
C LYS A 144 -0.29 19.15 20.53
N VAL A 145 -1.09 20.20 20.57
CA VAL A 145 -2.16 20.45 19.59
C VAL A 145 -1.58 20.64 18.20
N LYS A 146 -0.53 21.47 18.05
CA LYS A 146 0.15 21.65 16.76
C LYS A 146 0.73 20.34 16.21
N GLN A 147 1.33 19.53 17.07
CA GLN A 147 1.86 18.21 16.71
C GLN A 147 0.74 17.23 16.33
N ALA A 148 -0.40 17.28 17.04
CA ALA A 148 -1.57 16.48 16.73
C ALA A 148 -2.17 16.89 15.38
N SER A 149 -2.27 18.18 15.08
CA SER A 149 -2.73 18.68 13.77
C SER A 149 -1.83 18.20 12.64
N ALA A 150 -0.49 18.28 12.79
CA ALA A 150 0.44 17.75 11.78
C ALA A 150 0.32 16.22 11.62
N SER A 151 0.07 15.50 12.71
CA SER A 151 -0.16 14.06 12.67
C SER A 151 -1.49 13.72 11.97
N TYR A 152 -2.51 14.57 12.18
CA TYR A 152 -3.81 14.45 11.51
C TYR A 152 -3.71 14.70 10.00
N ASP A 153 -2.94 15.71 9.57
CA ASP A 153 -2.66 15.92 8.14
C ASP A 153 -1.94 14.73 7.52
N THR A 154 -0.97 14.16 8.25
CA THR A 154 -0.25 12.96 7.81
C THR A 154 -1.19 11.76 7.68
N LEU A 155 -2.08 11.57 8.66
CA LEU A 155 -3.08 10.51 8.65
C LEU A 155 -4.09 10.70 7.49
N SER A 156 -4.55 11.92 7.26
CA SER A 156 -5.46 12.27 6.17
C SER A 156 -4.83 11.92 4.82
N ASN A 157 -3.58 12.35 4.59
CA ASN A 157 -2.84 12.01 3.38
C ASN A 157 -2.63 10.51 3.21
N ALA A 158 -2.34 9.78 4.29
CA ALA A 158 -2.19 8.33 4.25
C ALA A 158 -3.52 7.64 3.91
N PHE A 159 -4.63 8.13 4.44
CA PHE A 159 -5.96 7.60 4.18
C PHE A 159 -6.41 7.86 2.75
N GLU A 160 -6.11 9.04 2.21
CA GLU A 160 -6.40 9.40 0.81
C GLU A 160 -5.60 8.51 -0.15
N LYS A 161 -4.30 8.32 0.10
CA LYS A 161 -3.46 7.35 -0.65
C LYS A 161 -3.98 5.92 -0.54
N ALA A 162 -4.34 5.48 0.67
CA ALA A 162 -4.88 4.15 0.88
C ALA A 162 -6.21 3.95 0.12
N SER A 163 -7.08 4.96 0.12
CA SER A 163 -8.35 4.95 -0.62
C SER A 163 -8.12 4.93 -2.12
N SER A 164 -7.15 5.70 -2.63
CA SER A 164 -6.73 5.68 -4.03
C SER A 164 -6.22 4.29 -4.43
N ASN A 165 -5.32 3.70 -3.64
CA ASN A 165 -4.80 2.36 -3.90
C ASN A 165 -5.89 1.29 -3.84
N LEU A 166 -6.85 1.42 -2.92
CA LEU A 166 -7.99 0.51 -2.83
C LEU A 166 -8.90 0.63 -4.05
N SER A 167 -9.09 1.85 -4.55
CA SER A 167 -9.83 2.14 -5.79
C SER A 167 -9.11 1.56 -7.02
N GLU A 168 -7.80 1.77 -7.13
CA GLU A 168 -6.97 1.14 -8.17
C GLU A 168 -7.08 -0.39 -8.10
N MET A 169 -6.95 -1.00 -6.92
CA MET A 169 -7.07 -2.44 -6.75
C MET A 169 -8.48 -2.96 -7.06
N ALA A 170 -9.53 -2.20 -6.74
CA ALA A 170 -10.90 -2.53 -7.12
C ALA A 170 -11.07 -2.47 -8.65
N ASN A 171 -10.42 -1.53 -9.33
CA ASN A 171 -10.35 -1.45 -10.78
C ASN A 171 -9.47 -2.57 -11.37
N THR A 172 -8.43 -3.04 -10.67
CA THR A 172 -7.60 -4.20 -11.03
C THR A 172 -8.39 -5.53 -10.99
N ASN A 173 -9.60 -5.61 -10.41
CA ASN A 173 -10.48 -6.76 -10.67
C ASN A 173 -10.83 -6.92 -12.18
N ILE A 174 -10.65 -5.86 -12.99
CA ILE A 174 -10.70 -5.92 -14.46
C ILE A 174 -9.48 -6.66 -15.03
N ASP A 175 -8.32 -6.60 -14.37
CA ASP A 175 -7.10 -7.34 -14.77
C ASP A 175 -7.22 -8.85 -14.60
N SER A 176 -8.23 -9.36 -13.89
CA SER A 176 -8.49 -10.81 -13.90
C SER A 176 -8.77 -11.34 -15.30
N LYS A 177 -9.38 -10.52 -16.20
CA LYS A 177 -9.56 -10.90 -17.61
C LYS A 177 -8.23 -10.88 -18.35
N THR A 178 -7.43 -9.83 -18.19
CA THR A 178 -6.11 -9.70 -18.82
C THR A 178 -5.17 -10.83 -18.40
N TYR A 179 -5.17 -11.16 -17.11
CA TYR A 179 -4.40 -12.26 -16.52
C TYR A 179 -4.89 -13.61 -17.04
N HIS A 180 -6.21 -13.83 -17.12
CA HIS A 180 -6.79 -15.04 -17.71
C HIS A 180 -6.46 -15.17 -19.20
N GLU A 181 -6.47 -14.07 -19.97
CA GLU A 181 -6.06 -14.05 -21.37
C GLU A 181 -4.57 -14.38 -21.53
N GLN A 182 -3.69 -13.84 -20.66
CA GLN A 182 -2.27 -14.17 -20.67
C GLN A 182 -2.00 -15.63 -20.30
N ILE A 183 -2.67 -16.15 -19.27
CA ILE A 183 -2.58 -17.58 -18.90
C ILE A 183 -3.13 -18.46 -20.02
N SER A 184 -4.24 -18.08 -20.64
CA SER A 184 -4.82 -18.82 -21.77
C SER A 184 -3.88 -18.84 -22.98
N LYS A 185 -3.25 -17.70 -23.30
CA LYS A 185 -2.19 -17.63 -24.34
C LYS A 185 -1.00 -18.51 -23.98
N MET A 186 -0.55 -18.48 -22.72
CA MET A 186 0.55 -19.33 -22.25
C MET A 186 0.20 -20.82 -22.36
N ALA A 187 -1.00 -21.22 -21.95
CA ALA A 187 -1.48 -22.60 -22.07
C ALA A 187 -1.58 -23.06 -23.54
N LYS A 188 -2.09 -22.20 -24.43
CA LYS A 188 -2.07 -22.45 -25.89
C LYS A 188 -0.65 -22.61 -26.41
N ASN A 189 0.26 -21.72 -26.02
CA ASN A 189 1.66 -21.80 -26.45
C ASN A 189 2.33 -23.08 -25.96
N LEU A 190 2.11 -23.50 -24.70
CA LEU A 190 2.63 -24.76 -24.18
C LEU A 190 2.06 -25.98 -24.92
N THR A 191 0.77 -25.94 -25.26
CA THR A 191 0.13 -27.02 -26.04
C THR A 191 0.72 -27.09 -27.44
N SER A 192 0.87 -25.94 -28.11
CA SER A 192 1.52 -25.85 -29.42
C SER A 192 2.98 -26.28 -29.35
N LEU A 193 3.70 -25.96 -28.28
CA LEU A 193 5.11 -26.33 -28.12
C LEU A 193 5.27 -27.84 -27.94
N ASN A 194 4.40 -28.48 -27.16
CA ASN A 194 4.34 -29.94 -27.08
C ASN A 194 4.01 -30.58 -28.44
N ALA A 195 3.05 -30.02 -29.18
CA ALA A 195 2.72 -30.50 -30.52
C ALA A 195 3.88 -30.33 -31.52
N VAL A 196 4.63 -29.24 -31.42
CA VAL A 196 5.86 -29.02 -32.21
C VAL A 196 6.93 -30.04 -31.84
N TYR A 197 7.10 -30.35 -30.55
CA TYR A 197 8.08 -31.35 -30.10
C TYR A 197 7.77 -32.75 -30.65
N GLU A 198 6.48 -33.13 -30.65
CA GLU A 198 6.02 -34.39 -31.23
C GLU A 198 6.20 -34.40 -32.76
N LEU A 199 5.89 -33.29 -33.44
CA LEU A 199 6.16 -33.10 -34.87
C LEU A 199 7.65 -33.17 -35.19
N GLU A 200 8.52 -32.57 -34.38
CA GLU A 200 9.97 -32.55 -34.57
C GLU A 200 10.57 -33.95 -34.38
N LEU A 201 10.10 -34.71 -33.40
CA LEU A 201 10.47 -36.12 -33.24
C LEU A 201 10.02 -36.96 -34.45
N GLN A 202 8.79 -36.75 -34.92
CA GLN A 202 8.28 -37.45 -36.10
C GLN A 202 9.07 -37.08 -37.37
N ASP A 203 9.37 -35.79 -37.56
CA ASP A 203 10.13 -35.31 -38.70
C ASP A 203 11.59 -35.79 -38.66
N SER A 204 12.23 -35.79 -37.48
CA SER A 204 13.54 -36.42 -37.28
C SER A 204 13.53 -37.91 -37.65
N SER A 205 12.49 -38.64 -37.24
CA SER A 205 12.35 -40.06 -37.62
C SER A 205 12.19 -40.21 -39.15
N ASN A 206 11.38 -39.36 -39.78
CA ASN A 206 11.21 -39.36 -41.24
C ASN A 206 12.51 -38.97 -41.96
N HIS A 207 13.26 -38.02 -41.41
CA HIS A 207 14.56 -37.59 -41.92
C HIS A 207 15.58 -38.72 -41.84
N LEU A 208 15.69 -39.43 -40.71
CA LEU A 208 16.55 -40.61 -40.58
C LEU A 208 16.19 -41.72 -41.55
N LYS A 209 14.89 -41.95 -41.78
CA LYS A 209 14.42 -42.94 -42.77
C LYS A 209 14.82 -42.54 -44.19
N SER A 210 14.63 -41.27 -44.53
CA SER A 210 14.99 -40.70 -45.83
C SER A 210 16.50 -40.73 -46.05
N MET A 211 17.29 -40.43 -45.00
CA MET A 211 18.74 -40.47 -45.03
C MET A 211 19.27 -41.91 -45.18
N ASN A 212 18.71 -42.89 -44.46
CA ASN A 212 19.04 -44.30 -44.67
C ASN A 212 18.72 -44.76 -46.10
N LYS A 213 17.56 -44.36 -46.63
CA LYS A 213 17.20 -44.66 -48.02
C LYS A 213 18.16 -43.98 -49.01
N PHE A 214 18.53 -42.73 -48.77
CA PHE A 214 19.52 -42.02 -49.57
C PHE A 214 20.86 -42.76 -49.59
N TYR A 215 21.36 -43.23 -48.43
CA TYR A 215 22.59 -44.02 -48.38
C TYR A 215 22.49 -45.33 -49.16
N GLN A 216 21.35 -46.02 -49.10
CA GLN A 216 21.12 -47.23 -49.90
C GLN A 216 21.08 -46.91 -51.40
N ASP A 217 20.32 -45.89 -51.81
CA ASP A 217 20.21 -45.48 -53.21
C ASP A 217 21.57 -44.99 -53.75
N MET A 218 22.37 -44.31 -52.90
CA MET A 218 23.72 -43.88 -53.24
C MET A 218 24.68 -45.07 -53.38
N ALA A 219 24.59 -46.09 -52.51
CA ALA A 219 25.38 -47.32 -52.61
C ALA A 219 25.06 -48.09 -53.91
N VAL A 220 23.78 -48.19 -54.27
CA VAL A 220 23.34 -48.79 -55.54
C VAL A 220 23.86 -47.98 -56.73
N THR A 221 23.77 -46.65 -56.66
CA THR A 221 24.30 -45.77 -57.71
C THR A 221 25.80 -45.93 -57.89
N LEU A 222 26.57 -45.99 -56.79
CA LEU A 222 28.01 -46.22 -56.83
C LEU A 222 28.36 -47.60 -57.44
N SER A 223 27.58 -48.63 -57.08
CA SER A 223 27.72 -49.98 -57.64
C SER A 223 27.46 -50.00 -59.15
N ASN A 224 26.36 -49.38 -59.59
CA ASN A 224 26.02 -49.26 -61.00
C ASN A 224 27.07 -48.45 -61.78
N PHE A 225 27.61 -47.40 -61.17
CA PHE A 225 28.69 -46.62 -61.76
C PHE A 225 29.96 -47.46 -61.95
N ASN A 226 30.31 -48.29 -60.96
CA ASN A 226 31.44 -49.21 -61.06
C ASN A 226 31.23 -50.27 -62.15
N ALA A 227 30.03 -50.86 -62.21
CA ALA A 227 29.65 -51.80 -63.26
C ALA A 227 29.74 -51.17 -64.67
N SER A 228 29.16 -49.98 -64.86
CA SER A 228 29.26 -49.24 -66.13
C SER A 228 30.70 -48.91 -66.51
N ALA A 229 31.58 -48.61 -65.54
CA ALA A 229 32.99 -48.39 -65.80
C ALA A 229 33.68 -49.68 -66.30
N ASN A 230 33.30 -50.83 -65.74
CA ASN A 230 33.80 -52.13 -66.19
C ASN A 230 33.27 -52.51 -67.59
N ASP A 231 31.99 -52.27 -67.85
CA ASP A 231 31.37 -52.49 -69.17
C ASP A 231 31.98 -51.57 -70.23
N SER A 232 32.26 -50.32 -69.89
CA SER A 232 32.96 -49.38 -70.78
C SER A 232 34.37 -49.88 -71.15
N LYS A 233 35.06 -50.54 -70.21
CA LYS A 233 36.37 -51.16 -70.46
C LYS A 233 36.24 -52.35 -71.41
N GLN A 234 35.28 -53.25 -71.16
CA GLN A 234 35.02 -54.39 -72.04
C GLN A 234 34.60 -53.95 -73.44
N PHE A 235 33.73 -52.95 -73.55
CA PHE A 235 33.33 -52.36 -74.82
C PHE A 235 34.53 -51.80 -75.58
N LYS A 236 35.43 -51.06 -74.90
CA LYS A 236 36.69 -50.60 -75.51
C LYS A 236 37.53 -51.76 -76.03
N ASP A 237 37.63 -52.85 -75.28
CA ASP A 237 38.39 -54.04 -75.70
C ASP A 237 37.76 -54.72 -76.92
N GLU A 238 36.44 -54.86 -76.95
CA GLU A 238 35.71 -55.42 -78.11
C GLU A 238 35.78 -54.50 -79.33
N VAL A 239 35.68 -53.19 -79.16
CA VAL A 239 35.89 -52.21 -80.25
C VAL A 239 37.32 -52.30 -80.79
N ASN A 240 38.32 -52.46 -79.93
CA ASN A 240 39.71 -52.65 -80.36
C ASN A 240 39.88 -53.96 -81.15
N LYS A 241 39.26 -55.06 -80.71
CA LYS A 241 39.25 -56.33 -81.46
C LYS A 241 38.57 -56.18 -82.81
N LEU A 242 37.40 -55.53 -82.86
CA LEU A 242 36.67 -55.27 -84.09
C LEU A 242 37.50 -54.42 -85.06
N ALA A 243 38.14 -53.35 -84.58
CA ALA A 243 39.03 -52.51 -85.39
C ALA A 243 40.19 -53.33 -85.96
N LYS A 244 40.79 -54.23 -85.16
CA LYS A 244 41.85 -55.14 -85.61
C LYS A 244 41.35 -56.10 -86.69
N ASN A 245 40.19 -56.73 -86.49
CA ASN A 245 39.57 -57.64 -87.46
C ASN A 245 39.19 -56.93 -88.76
N MET A 246 38.64 -55.71 -88.68
CA MET A 246 38.35 -54.86 -89.86
C MET A 246 39.63 -54.50 -90.61
N SER A 247 40.72 -54.18 -89.90
CA SER A 247 42.03 -53.93 -90.52
C SER A 247 42.57 -55.17 -91.22
N THR A 248 42.45 -56.36 -90.61
CA THR A 248 42.84 -57.64 -91.23
C THR A 248 42.01 -57.95 -92.47
N LEU A 249 40.68 -57.78 -92.42
CA LEU A 249 39.80 -57.94 -93.58
C LEU A 249 40.18 -56.96 -94.70
N ASN A 250 40.40 -55.68 -94.37
CA ASN A 250 40.79 -54.68 -95.36
C ASN A 250 42.18 -54.99 -95.97
N SER A 251 43.11 -55.55 -95.19
CA SER A 251 44.40 -56.03 -95.69
C SER A 251 44.25 -57.23 -96.64
N ILE A 252 43.36 -58.19 -96.32
CA ILE A 252 43.06 -59.33 -97.19
C ILE A 252 42.40 -58.86 -98.49
N TYR A 253 41.42 -57.95 -98.42
CA TYR A 253 40.80 -57.36 -99.60
C TYR A 253 41.78 -56.54 -100.43
N GLY A 254 42.68 -55.78 -99.79
CA GLY A 254 43.76 -55.06 -100.48
C GLY A 254 44.76 -56.00 -101.17
N ASN A 255 45.12 -57.11 -100.52
CA ASN A 255 45.98 -58.15 -101.10
C ASN A 255 45.27 -58.88 -102.25
N MET A 256 43.95 -59.11 -102.16
CA MET A 256 43.17 -59.69 -103.26
C MET A 256 43.00 -58.72 -104.43
N LEU A 257 42.79 -57.43 -104.18
CA LEU A 257 42.73 -56.39 -105.20
C LEU A 257 44.09 -56.21 -105.90
N SER A 258 45.19 -56.24 -105.13
CA SER A 258 46.56 -56.21 -105.68
C SER A 258 46.87 -57.46 -106.50
N ALA A 259 46.40 -58.64 -106.09
CA ALA A 259 46.53 -59.89 -106.84
C ALA A 259 45.64 -59.95 -108.09
N MET A 260 44.47 -59.30 -108.10
CA MET A 260 43.59 -59.21 -109.27
C MET A 260 43.99 -58.09 -110.24
N ASN A 261 44.71 -57.06 -109.77
CA ASN A 261 45.20 -55.96 -110.61
C ASN A 261 46.67 -56.15 -111.02
N GLN A 262 47.26 -57.32 -110.74
CA GLN A 262 48.55 -57.71 -111.33
C GLN A 262 48.35 -57.99 -112.82
N PRO A 263 48.95 -57.19 -113.73
CA PRO A 263 48.81 -57.42 -115.15
C PRO A 263 49.55 -58.71 -115.48
N ARG A 264 48.85 -59.67 -116.09
CA ARG A 264 49.47 -60.90 -116.59
C ARG A 264 50.49 -60.53 -117.67
N VAL A 265 51.78 -60.66 -117.34
CA VAL A 265 52.89 -60.67 -118.29
C VAL A 265 52.95 -62.05 -118.94
N SER A 266 52.72 -62.03 -120.26
CA SER A 266 53.05 -63.00 -121.33
C SER A 266 52.66 -64.47 -121.15
#